data_AF-A0A2N7XQS7-F1
#
_entry.id   AF-A0A2N7XQS7-F1
#
_cell.length_a   1.000
_cell.length_b   1.000
_cell.length_c   1.000
_cell.angle_alpha   90.00
_cell.angle_beta   90.00
_cell.angle_gamma   90.00
#
_symmetry.space_group_name_H-M   'P 1'
#
loop_
_entity.id
_entity.type
_entity.pdbx_description
1 polymer ?
#
loop_
_entity_poly.entity_id
_entity_poly.type
_entity_poly.pdbx_seq_one_letter_code
_entity_poly.pdbx_strand_id
1 'polypeptide(L)'
;MSLSAFAPVSPAELEARLRLHRLPELGPVRFKKLLEAFGSASKAISAPASAWRSLGLPLACAEARRSSEIRDGASHALAWLERQGQHLLMWDQPDYPALLAEISDAPPLLFVAGDPGILEKPQLAMVGSRRASRPGMDTAAAFSRSLAGAGFVITSGLALGIDAAAHQAALDVGGRTVGVLGTGLEKFYPQRNRRLADAMIATGSAVLSEFPLDAGPTASNFPRRNRIISGLSLGVLVVEASVASGSLITARLAAEQGREVYAIPGSIHHPGAKGCHQLIRDGAVLVETIEHILEALRGWQQLPLSTATPAVTHPLLMLLHAAPHTSEALSVTSGWALPKVLAALTELEMDGRAVCESGRWFARVS
;
A
#
# COMPACT_ATOMS: atom_id res chain seq x y z
N MET A 1 -9.64 -22.05 10.33
CA MET A 1 -8.23 -22.36 10.01
C MET A 1 -7.36 -21.24 10.57
N SER A 2 -6.30 -21.61 11.27
CA SER A 2 -5.49 -20.77 12.15
C SER A 2 -5.02 -19.47 11.51
N LEU A 3 -5.29 -18.33 12.18
CA LEU A 3 -4.47 -17.14 12.04
C LEU A 3 -3.05 -17.54 12.45
N SER A 4 -2.16 -17.70 11.48
CA SER A 4 -0.75 -17.88 11.75
C SER A 4 -0.27 -16.60 12.43
N ALA A 5 0.00 -16.67 13.74
CA ALA A 5 0.72 -15.63 14.44
C ALA A 5 2.07 -15.46 13.75
N PHE A 6 2.22 -14.38 12.97
CA PHE A 6 3.50 -14.06 12.35
C PHE A 6 4.50 -13.84 13.48
N ALA A 7 5.47 -14.74 13.60
CA ALA A 7 6.57 -14.58 14.54
C ALA A 7 7.44 -13.40 14.06
N PRO A 8 7.93 -12.54 14.97
CA PRO A 8 8.81 -11.46 14.61
C PRO A 8 10.06 -12.00 13.90
N VAL A 9 10.44 -11.36 12.79
CA VAL A 9 11.63 -11.72 12.01
C VAL A 9 12.87 -11.58 12.88
N SER A 10 13.65 -12.65 13.01
CA SER A 10 14.88 -12.62 13.81
C SER A 10 15.92 -11.67 13.19
N PRO A 11 16.83 -11.06 13.98
CA PRO A 11 17.87 -10.17 13.45
C PRO A 11 18.71 -10.81 12.33
N ALA A 12 19.03 -12.09 12.47
CA ALA A 12 19.79 -12.84 11.45
C ALA A 12 18.99 -13.07 10.16
N GLU A 13 17.68 -13.24 10.25
CA GLU A 13 16.80 -13.36 9.09
C GLU A 13 16.63 -12.01 8.39
N LEU A 14 16.48 -10.93 9.16
CA LEU A 14 16.42 -9.56 8.64
C LEU A 14 17.71 -9.17 7.89
N GLU A 15 18.88 -9.38 8.52
CA GLU A 15 20.17 -9.15 7.86
C GLU A 15 20.30 -9.96 6.57
N ALA A 16 19.92 -11.23 6.59
CA ALA A 16 20.00 -12.08 5.41
C ALA A 16 19.08 -11.59 4.28
N ARG A 17 17.86 -11.12 4.60
CA ARG A 17 16.93 -10.53 3.62
C ARG A 17 17.53 -9.27 2.99
N LEU A 18 18.11 -8.38 3.79
CA LEU A 18 18.81 -7.18 3.31
C LEU A 18 19.98 -7.54 2.40
N ARG A 19 20.74 -8.58 2.74
CA ARG A 19 21.83 -9.08 1.88
C ARG A 19 21.31 -9.63 0.56
N LEU A 20 20.27 -10.46 0.58
CA LEU A 20 19.64 -10.97 -0.65
C LEU A 20 19.16 -9.83 -1.54
N HIS A 21 18.50 -8.84 -0.96
CA HIS A 21 17.95 -7.68 -1.68
C HIS A 21 18.99 -6.87 -2.44
N ARG A 22 20.22 -6.80 -1.93
CA ARG A 22 21.35 -6.13 -2.59
C ARG A 22 22.00 -6.94 -3.72
N LEU A 23 21.65 -8.22 -3.88
CA LEU A 23 22.33 -9.06 -4.86
C LEU A 23 22.00 -8.62 -6.30
N PRO A 24 23.01 -8.60 -7.19
CA PRO A 24 22.79 -8.28 -8.58
C PRO A 24 21.84 -9.30 -9.20
N GLU A 25 20.96 -8.82 -10.06
CA GLU A 25 19.98 -9.63 -10.80
C GLU A 25 18.99 -10.42 -9.92
N LEU A 26 18.90 -10.14 -8.62
CA LEU A 26 17.87 -10.73 -7.75
C LEU A 26 16.61 -9.87 -7.73
N GLY A 27 15.72 -10.09 -8.69
CA GLY A 27 14.38 -9.48 -8.70
C GLY A 27 13.41 -10.12 -7.70
N PRO A 28 12.22 -9.53 -7.48
CA PRO A 28 11.21 -10.03 -6.53
C PRO A 28 10.86 -11.51 -6.70
N VAL A 29 10.65 -11.94 -7.95
CA VAL A 29 10.32 -13.35 -8.28
C VAL A 29 11.43 -14.31 -7.84
N ARG A 30 12.69 -13.95 -8.08
CA ARG A 30 13.85 -14.77 -7.69
C ARG A 30 14.06 -14.76 -6.18
N PHE A 31 13.84 -13.61 -5.53
CA PHE A 31 13.86 -13.50 -4.08
C PHE A 31 12.85 -14.45 -3.46
N LYS A 32 11.60 -14.46 -3.95
CA LYS A 32 10.54 -15.33 -3.45
C LYS A 32 10.89 -16.81 -3.65
N LYS A 33 11.38 -17.16 -4.84
CA LYS A 33 11.85 -18.51 -5.16
C LYS A 33 12.94 -19.02 -4.20
N LEU A 34 13.86 -18.15 -3.77
CA LEU A 34 14.89 -18.52 -2.79
C LEU A 34 14.28 -18.79 -1.41
N LEU A 35 13.38 -17.92 -0.94
CA LEU A 35 12.73 -18.11 0.36
C LEU A 35 11.87 -19.38 0.38
N GLU A 36 11.13 -19.66 -0.69
CA GLU A 36 10.32 -20.89 -0.83
C GLU A 36 11.21 -22.14 -0.86
N ALA A 37 12.33 -22.11 -1.58
CA ALA A 37 13.20 -23.28 -1.72
C ALA A 37 14.01 -23.61 -0.45
N PHE A 38 14.45 -22.59 0.29
CA PHE A 38 15.31 -22.77 1.47
C PHE A 38 14.58 -22.59 2.81
N GLY A 39 13.33 -22.11 2.78
CA GLY A 39 12.47 -21.83 3.94
C GLY A 39 12.80 -20.53 4.69
N SER A 40 13.95 -19.91 4.46
CA SER A 40 14.34 -18.62 5.06
C SER A 40 15.49 -17.97 4.29
N ALA A 41 15.64 -16.65 4.40
CA ALA A 41 16.75 -15.92 3.81
C ALA A 41 18.09 -16.31 4.44
N SER A 42 18.16 -16.52 5.76
CA SER A 42 19.40 -16.96 6.43
C SER A 42 19.88 -18.32 5.91
N LYS A 43 18.95 -19.25 5.67
CA LYS A 43 19.26 -20.56 5.07
C LYS A 43 19.69 -20.41 3.61
N ALA A 44 19.01 -19.56 2.84
CA ALA A 44 19.37 -19.30 1.44
C ALA A 44 20.79 -18.74 1.30
N ILE A 45 21.14 -17.71 2.10
CA ILE A 45 22.48 -17.08 2.12
C ILE A 45 23.58 -18.09 2.45
N SER A 46 23.31 -19.00 3.38
CA SER A 46 24.26 -20.02 3.84
C SER A 46 24.40 -21.20 2.87
N ALA A 47 23.45 -21.39 1.96
CA ALA A 47 23.46 -22.49 1.00
C ALA A 47 24.65 -22.41 0.02
N PRO A 48 25.13 -23.57 -0.50
CA PRO A 48 26.20 -23.59 -1.49
C PRO A 48 25.75 -23.02 -2.83
N ALA A 49 26.72 -22.52 -3.62
CA ALA A 49 26.43 -21.88 -4.91
C ALA A 49 25.82 -22.86 -5.93
N SER A 50 26.11 -24.15 -5.78
CA SER A 50 25.52 -25.22 -6.58
C SER A 50 24.00 -25.30 -6.39
N ALA A 51 23.49 -25.14 -5.17
CA ALA A 51 22.05 -25.20 -4.89
C ALA A 51 21.31 -24.03 -5.57
N TRP A 52 21.90 -22.84 -5.58
CA TRP A 52 21.35 -21.67 -6.28
C TRP A 52 21.34 -21.87 -7.80
N ARG A 53 22.42 -22.45 -8.35
CA ARG A 53 22.50 -22.80 -9.79
C ARG A 53 21.44 -23.83 -10.18
N SER A 54 21.20 -24.85 -9.35
CA SER A 54 20.13 -25.84 -9.56
C SER A 54 18.73 -25.21 -9.58
N LEU A 55 18.54 -24.06 -8.92
CA LEU A 55 17.32 -23.27 -8.97
C LEU A 55 17.26 -22.30 -10.18
N GLY A 56 18.26 -22.29 -11.05
CA GLY A 56 18.33 -21.42 -12.23
C GLY A 56 18.64 -19.96 -11.92
N LEU A 57 19.31 -19.67 -10.79
CA LEU A 57 19.73 -18.32 -10.45
C LEU A 57 21.01 -17.95 -11.22
N PRO A 58 21.17 -16.68 -11.66
CA PRO A 58 22.39 -16.23 -12.32
C PRO A 58 23.63 -16.42 -11.45
N LEU A 59 24.77 -16.71 -12.09
CA LEU A 59 26.04 -16.90 -11.40
C LEU A 59 26.47 -15.65 -10.63
N ALA A 60 26.30 -14.46 -11.23
CA ALA A 60 26.63 -13.17 -10.62
C ALA A 60 25.94 -12.98 -9.25
N CYS A 61 24.68 -13.40 -9.14
CA CYS A 61 23.91 -13.34 -7.89
C CYS A 61 24.48 -14.31 -6.83
N ALA A 62 24.74 -15.56 -7.22
CA ALA A 62 25.23 -16.59 -6.31
C ALA A 62 26.66 -16.32 -5.81
N GLU A 63 27.53 -15.72 -6.62
CA GLU A 63 28.90 -15.38 -6.23
C GLU A 63 28.94 -14.15 -5.31
N ALA A 64 28.17 -13.12 -5.63
CA ALA A 64 28.09 -11.87 -4.86
C ALA A 64 27.61 -12.08 -3.41
N ARG A 65 26.93 -13.20 -3.08
CA ARG A 65 26.41 -13.47 -1.73
C ARG A 65 27.46 -13.45 -0.60
N ARG A 66 28.73 -13.70 -0.95
CA ARG A 66 29.88 -13.68 -0.02
C ARG A 66 30.67 -12.37 -0.06
N SER A 67 30.28 -11.41 -0.89
CA SER A 67 30.94 -10.11 -0.99
C SER A 67 30.85 -9.34 0.33
N SER A 68 31.93 -8.66 0.72
CA SER A 68 31.93 -7.71 1.83
C SER A 68 30.99 -6.55 1.56
N GLU A 69 30.97 -6.01 0.34
CA GLU A 69 30.10 -4.89 -0.06
C GLU A 69 28.60 -5.18 0.18
N ILE A 70 28.17 -6.42 -0.08
CA ILE A 70 26.79 -6.86 0.18
C ILE A 70 26.51 -6.93 1.69
N ARG A 71 27.47 -7.42 2.48
CA ARG A 71 27.34 -7.46 3.95
C ARG A 71 27.34 -6.06 4.54
N ASP A 72 28.29 -5.22 4.15
CA ASP A 72 28.47 -3.87 4.66
C ASP A 72 27.24 -3.00 4.32
N GLY A 73 26.70 -3.13 3.12
CA GLY A 73 25.47 -2.44 2.74
C GLY A 73 24.21 -2.94 3.47
N ALA A 74 24.16 -4.22 3.88
CA ALA A 74 23.09 -4.73 4.74
C ALA A 74 23.23 -4.22 6.17
N SER A 75 24.45 -4.19 6.72
CA SER A 75 24.75 -3.58 8.02
C SER A 75 24.40 -2.09 8.04
N HIS A 76 24.68 -1.37 6.95
CA HIS A 76 24.28 0.04 6.79
C HIS A 76 22.76 0.20 6.83
N ALA A 77 22.02 -0.69 6.14
CA ALA A 77 20.57 -0.67 6.18
C ALA A 77 20.01 -0.99 7.59
N LEU A 78 20.62 -1.91 8.33
CA LEU A 78 20.26 -2.16 9.73
C LEU A 78 20.46 -0.91 10.59
N ALA A 79 21.62 -0.25 10.50
CA ALA A 79 21.88 1.00 11.22
C ALA A 79 20.92 2.13 10.82
N TRP A 80 20.51 2.18 9.55
CA TRP A 80 19.51 3.13 9.08
C TRP A 80 18.14 2.89 9.72
N LEU A 81 17.74 1.64 9.95
CA LEU A 81 16.48 1.25 10.59
C LEU A 81 16.43 1.59 12.09
N GLU A 82 17.57 1.81 12.74
CA GLU A 82 17.62 2.26 14.14
C GLU A 82 17.21 3.73 14.31
N ARG A 83 17.14 4.49 13.20
CA ARG A 83 16.79 5.92 13.23
C ARG A 83 15.27 6.11 13.31
N GLN A 84 14.84 7.18 13.96
CA GLN A 84 13.42 7.54 14.04
C GLN A 84 12.81 7.78 12.66
N GLY A 85 11.58 7.30 12.47
CA GLY A 85 10.81 7.45 11.24
C GLY A 85 11.37 6.68 10.05
N GLN A 86 12.23 5.68 10.28
CA GLN A 86 12.74 4.78 9.26
C GLN A 86 12.18 3.38 9.49
N HIS A 87 11.61 2.80 8.43
CA HIS A 87 10.90 1.52 8.51
C HIS A 87 11.27 0.64 7.33
N LEU A 88 11.16 -0.68 7.54
CA LEU A 88 11.25 -1.68 6.49
C LEU A 88 9.98 -2.52 6.54
N LEU A 89 9.18 -2.47 5.47
CA LEU A 89 8.03 -3.35 5.31
C LEU A 89 8.44 -4.55 4.47
N MET A 90 7.95 -5.73 4.85
CA MET A 90 8.27 -7.01 4.20
C MET A 90 6.99 -7.67 3.70
N TRP A 91 6.95 -8.17 2.46
CA TRP A 91 5.69 -8.67 1.83
C TRP A 91 4.98 -9.75 2.64
N ASP A 92 5.70 -10.47 3.51
CA ASP A 92 5.24 -11.61 4.29
C ASP A 92 5.03 -11.22 5.74
N GLN A 93 4.79 -9.93 6.01
CA GLN A 93 4.45 -9.40 7.31
C GLN A 93 3.08 -8.69 7.24
N PRO A 94 2.32 -8.67 8.36
CA PRO A 94 0.95 -8.16 8.37
C PRO A 94 0.83 -6.64 8.17
N ASP A 95 1.94 -5.90 8.29
CA ASP A 95 2.01 -4.45 8.10
C ASP A 95 2.33 -4.03 6.65
N TYR A 96 2.46 -4.99 5.73
CA TYR A 96 2.72 -4.71 4.33
C TYR A 96 1.43 -4.30 3.59
N PRO A 97 1.46 -3.22 2.78
CA PRO A 97 0.27 -2.67 2.13
C PRO A 97 -0.51 -3.72 1.34
N ALA A 98 -1.75 -4.01 1.74
CA ALA A 98 -2.55 -5.10 1.17
C ALA A 98 -2.71 -4.97 -0.36
N LEU A 99 -3.00 -3.77 -0.86
CA LEU A 99 -3.11 -3.51 -2.31
C LEU A 99 -1.79 -3.73 -3.04
N LEU A 100 -0.66 -3.38 -2.43
CA LEU A 100 0.63 -3.61 -3.05
C LEU A 100 0.97 -5.10 -3.08
N ALA A 101 0.53 -5.88 -2.09
CA ALA A 101 0.74 -7.32 -2.04
C ALA A 101 0.02 -8.09 -3.16
N GLU A 102 -1.04 -7.51 -3.74
CA GLU A 102 -1.81 -8.12 -4.85
C GLU A 102 -1.04 -8.13 -6.18
N ILE A 103 -0.05 -7.24 -6.36
CA ILE A 103 0.66 -7.15 -7.64
C ILE A 103 1.63 -8.33 -7.80
N SER A 104 1.75 -8.84 -9.03
CA SER A 104 2.52 -10.05 -9.33
C SER A 104 4.02 -9.97 -8.98
N ASP A 105 4.58 -8.76 -8.94
CA ASP A 105 5.98 -8.47 -8.64
C ASP A 105 6.15 -7.48 -7.47
N ALA A 106 5.29 -7.64 -6.45
CA ALA A 106 5.34 -6.90 -5.19
C ALA A 106 6.77 -6.91 -4.60
N PRO A 107 7.32 -5.74 -4.21
CA PRO A 107 8.69 -5.68 -3.71
C PRO A 107 8.84 -6.43 -2.37
N PRO A 108 9.83 -7.34 -2.22
CA PRO A 108 10.06 -8.07 -0.97
C PRO A 108 10.28 -7.18 0.22
N LEU A 109 11.08 -6.14 -0.02
CA LEU A 109 11.49 -5.18 0.97
C LEU A 109 11.09 -3.79 0.46
N LEU A 110 10.43 -3.02 1.30
CA LEU A 110 10.04 -1.65 1.03
C LEU A 110 10.59 -0.75 2.14
N PHE A 111 11.60 0.06 1.82
CA PHE A 111 12.13 1.05 2.74
C PHE A 111 11.20 2.24 2.78
N VAL A 112 10.86 2.72 3.98
CA VAL A 112 9.94 3.84 4.19
C VAL A 112 10.58 4.85 5.14
N ALA A 113 10.64 6.11 4.73
CA ALA A 113 10.94 7.25 5.56
C ALA A 113 9.64 8.05 5.80
N GLY A 114 9.25 8.26 7.05
CA GLY A 114 7.98 8.88 7.44
C GLY A 114 7.00 7.89 8.04
N ASP A 115 5.70 8.15 7.92
CA ASP A 115 4.65 7.33 8.55
C ASP A 115 4.24 6.14 7.65
N PRO A 116 4.57 4.88 7.99
CA PRO A 116 4.15 3.73 7.21
C PRO A 116 2.64 3.46 7.31
N GLY A 117 1.97 3.95 8.36
CA GLY A 117 0.54 3.71 8.60
C GLY A 117 -0.38 4.35 7.56
N ILE A 118 0.11 5.32 6.77
CA ILE A 118 -0.67 5.91 5.67
C ILE A 118 -0.72 5.00 4.43
N LEU A 119 0.12 3.98 4.34
CA LEU A 119 0.21 3.11 3.16
C LEU A 119 -0.97 2.14 3.03
N GLU A 120 -1.72 1.90 4.11
CA GLU A 120 -2.98 1.12 4.10
C GLU A 120 -4.22 1.99 3.85
N LYS A 121 -4.08 3.32 3.88
CA LYS A 121 -5.22 4.20 3.62
C LYS A 121 -5.59 4.19 2.14
N PRO A 122 -6.84 4.50 1.77
CA PRO A 122 -7.23 4.69 0.38
C PRO A 122 -6.33 5.72 -0.32
N GLN A 123 -5.67 5.30 -1.40
CA GLN A 123 -4.75 6.16 -2.15
C GLN A 123 -5.21 6.34 -3.59
N LEU A 124 -4.95 7.53 -4.14
CA LEU A 124 -5.07 7.81 -5.56
C LEU A 124 -3.73 8.29 -6.11
N ALA A 125 -3.31 7.63 -7.18
CA ALA A 125 -2.08 7.99 -7.84
C ALA A 125 -2.32 9.16 -8.80
N MET A 126 -1.46 10.18 -8.74
CA MET A 126 -1.49 11.29 -9.70
C MET A 126 -0.15 11.37 -10.43
N VAL A 127 -0.19 11.24 -11.76
CA VAL A 127 1.02 11.19 -12.59
C VAL A 127 0.89 12.04 -13.84
N GLY A 128 2.02 12.46 -14.40
CA GLY A 128 2.03 13.14 -15.69
C GLY A 128 3.39 13.63 -16.14
N SER A 129 3.37 14.64 -17.00
CA SER A 129 4.55 15.19 -17.65
C SER A 129 5.52 15.80 -16.65
N ARG A 130 6.82 15.48 -16.82
CA ARG A 130 7.91 16.15 -16.09
C ARG A 130 8.13 17.59 -16.54
N ARG A 131 7.68 17.92 -17.76
CA ARG A 131 7.69 19.26 -18.37
C ARG A 131 6.25 19.69 -18.59
N ALA A 132 5.49 19.71 -17.49
CA ALA A 132 4.07 20.03 -17.53
C ALA A 132 3.84 21.50 -17.90
N SER A 133 2.74 21.77 -18.60
CA SER A 133 2.25 23.13 -18.81
C SER A 133 1.79 23.76 -17.50
N ARG A 134 1.69 25.10 -17.46
CA ARG A 134 1.14 25.78 -16.28
C ARG A 134 -0.31 25.36 -16.00
N PRO A 135 -1.22 25.33 -16.98
CA PRO A 135 -2.55 24.77 -16.79
C PRO A 135 -2.54 23.33 -16.27
N GLY A 136 -1.67 22.45 -16.80
CA GLY A 136 -1.55 21.07 -16.33
C GLY A 136 -1.13 20.99 -14.85
N MET A 137 -0.18 21.81 -14.41
CA MET A 137 0.20 21.90 -12.99
C MET A 137 -0.93 22.46 -12.11
N ASP A 138 -1.67 23.48 -12.59
CA ASP A 138 -2.80 24.05 -11.86
C ASP A 138 -3.94 23.02 -11.71
N THR A 139 -4.22 22.23 -12.76
CA THR A 139 -5.17 21.12 -12.73
C THR A 139 -4.72 20.03 -11.75
N ALA A 140 -3.45 19.60 -11.81
CA ALA A 140 -2.92 18.63 -10.86
C ALA A 140 -3.07 19.09 -9.41
N ALA A 141 -2.80 20.37 -9.16
CA ALA A 141 -2.93 20.95 -7.84
C ALA A 141 -4.40 21.02 -7.37
N ALA A 142 -5.34 21.38 -8.26
CA ALA A 142 -6.76 21.44 -7.94
C ALA A 142 -7.35 20.06 -7.60
N PHE A 143 -7.06 19.05 -8.41
CA PHE A 143 -7.48 17.67 -8.14
C PHE A 143 -6.85 17.13 -6.87
N SER A 144 -5.54 17.34 -6.67
CA SER A 144 -4.84 16.87 -5.48
C SER A 144 -5.41 17.47 -4.19
N ARG A 145 -5.67 18.78 -4.16
CA ARG A 145 -6.33 19.43 -3.01
C ARG A 145 -7.70 18.82 -2.71
N SER A 146 -8.50 18.60 -3.75
CA SER A 146 -9.86 18.08 -3.61
C SER A 146 -9.86 16.64 -3.10
N LEU A 147 -9.03 15.79 -3.69
CA LEU A 147 -8.88 14.39 -3.31
C LEU A 147 -8.30 14.23 -1.90
N ALA A 148 -7.27 15.01 -1.57
CA ALA A 148 -6.68 15.02 -0.24
C ALA A 148 -7.67 15.55 0.82
N GLY A 149 -8.44 16.59 0.50
CA GLY A 149 -9.52 17.10 1.35
C GLY A 149 -10.66 16.10 1.55
N ALA A 150 -10.89 15.22 0.59
CA ALA A 150 -11.83 14.09 0.70
C ALA A 150 -11.27 12.88 1.48
N GLY A 151 -10.03 12.97 1.99
CA GLY A 151 -9.41 11.94 2.83
C GLY A 151 -8.55 10.92 2.10
N PHE A 152 -8.35 11.05 0.78
CA PHE A 152 -7.43 10.18 0.03
C PHE A 152 -5.98 10.57 0.28
N VAL A 153 -5.11 9.57 0.32
CA VAL A 153 -3.66 9.77 0.25
C VAL A 153 -3.26 9.95 -1.21
N ILE A 154 -2.52 11.02 -1.51
CA ILE A 154 -2.04 11.26 -2.89
C ILE A 154 -0.71 10.54 -3.10
N THR A 155 -0.65 9.65 -4.09
CA THR A 155 0.55 8.84 -4.35
C THR A 155 1.19 9.22 -5.66
N SER A 156 2.48 9.49 -5.67
CA SER A 156 3.19 9.87 -6.89
C SER A 156 4.68 9.60 -6.80
N GLY A 157 5.40 9.93 -7.86
CA GLY A 157 6.79 9.55 -8.06
C GLY A 157 7.82 10.59 -7.65
N LEU A 158 7.42 11.68 -6.99
CA LEU A 158 8.28 12.82 -6.68
C LEU A 158 9.06 13.39 -7.88
N ALA A 159 8.60 13.13 -9.12
CA ALA A 159 9.21 13.71 -10.30
C ALA A 159 8.94 15.23 -10.39
N LEU A 160 9.61 15.90 -11.33
CA LEU A 160 9.25 17.29 -11.66
C LEU A 160 7.87 17.34 -12.31
N GLY A 161 7.28 18.55 -12.40
CA GLY A 161 6.01 18.76 -13.08
C GLY A 161 4.82 18.28 -12.27
N ILE A 162 3.97 17.43 -12.88
CA ILE A 162 2.69 16.99 -12.30
C ILE A 162 2.87 16.34 -10.91
N ASP A 163 3.83 15.43 -10.75
CA ASP A 163 4.07 14.73 -9.48
C ASP A 163 4.35 15.72 -8.33
N ALA A 164 5.27 16.67 -8.54
CA ALA A 164 5.60 17.68 -7.54
C ALA A 164 4.41 18.61 -7.22
N ALA A 165 3.64 19.01 -8.23
CA ALA A 165 2.45 19.84 -8.05
C ALA A 165 1.37 19.10 -7.25
N ALA A 166 1.17 17.81 -7.51
CA ALA A 166 0.23 16.97 -6.77
C ALA A 166 0.65 16.84 -5.30
N HIS A 167 1.91 16.50 -5.02
CA HIS A 167 2.42 16.40 -3.66
C HIS A 167 2.28 17.71 -2.88
N GLN A 168 2.74 18.83 -3.45
CA GLN A 168 2.67 20.14 -2.79
C GLN A 168 1.22 20.51 -2.46
N ALA A 169 0.32 20.34 -3.43
CA ALA A 169 -1.09 20.68 -3.26
C ALA A 169 -1.81 19.82 -2.21
N ALA A 170 -1.43 18.55 -2.06
CA ALA A 170 -1.95 17.71 -0.97
C ALA A 170 -1.52 18.23 0.40
N LEU A 171 -0.25 18.65 0.53
CA LEU A 171 0.27 19.22 1.76
C LEU A 171 -0.37 20.57 2.11
N ASP A 172 -0.63 21.42 1.10
CA ASP A 172 -1.20 22.75 1.29
C ASP A 172 -2.56 22.73 2.01
N VAL A 173 -3.30 21.62 1.91
CA VAL A 173 -4.60 21.42 2.59
C VAL A 173 -4.50 20.53 3.84
N GLY A 174 -3.27 20.24 4.31
CA GLY A 174 -3.02 19.38 5.47
C GLY A 174 -3.27 17.89 5.20
N GLY A 175 -3.41 17.50 3.93
CA GLY A 175 -3.58 16.11 3.51
C GLY A 175 -2.31 15.27 3.66
N ARG A 176 -2.43 13.98 3.36
CA ARG A 176 -1.30 13.03 3.36
C ARG A 176 -0.92 12.63 1.94
N THR A 177 0.35 12.36 1.74
CA THR A 177 0.87 11.98 0.42
C THR A 177 2.02 10.98 0.52
N VAL A 178 2.22 10.17 -0.52
CA VAL A 178 3.25 9.13 -0.58
C VAL A 178 4.12 9.33 -1.81
N GLY A 179 5.40 9.56 -1.59
CA GLY A 179 6.41 9.67 -2.65
C GLY A 179 7.15 8.36 -2.84
N VAL A 180 6.93 7.67 -3.95
CA VAL A 180 7.69 6.45 -4.29
C VAL A 180 8.95 6.88 -5.04
N LEU A 181 10.16 6.39 -4.76
CA LEU A 181 11.41 6.78 -5.42
C LEU A 181 11.96 5.72 -6.39
N GLY A 182 12.57 6.18 -7.49
CA GLY A 182 13.34 5.34 -8.43
C GLY A 182 14.80 5.16 -8.05
N THR A 183 15.15 5.51 -6.82
CA THR A 183 16.49 5.50 -6.22
C THR A 183 16.39 4.97 -4.80
N GLY A 184 17.52 4.66 -4.18
CA GLY A 184 17.59 4.54 -2.73
C GLY A 184 17.23 5.87 -2.05
N LEU A 185 16.76 5.80 -0.80
CA LEU A 185 16.35 6.96 -0.02
C LEU A 185 17.51 7.95 0.26
N GLU A 186 18.76 7.47 0.30
CA GLU A 186 19.94 8.32 0.52
C GLU A 186 20.49 8.92 -0.78
N LYS A 187 20.09 8.41 -1.95
CA LYS A 187 20.42 8.95 -3.28
C LYS A 187 19.24 9.65 -3.94
N PHE A 188 18.52 10.44 -3.15
CA PHE A 188 17.29 11.13 -3.56
C PHE A 188 17.42 11.81 -4.94
N TYR A 189 16.46 11.56 -5.83
CA TYR A 189 16.39 12.20 -7.14
C TYR A 189 14.93 12.47 -7.53
N PRO A 190 14.61 13.66 -8.09
CA PRO A 190 15.52 14.77 -8.38
C PRO A 190 15.80 15.64 -7.15
N GLN A 191 17.03 16.15 -7.00
CA GLN A 191 17.45 16.98 -5.85
C GLN A 191 16.57 18.23 -5.64
N ARG A 192 15.97 18.76 -6.70
CA ARG A 192 15.06 19.92 -6.63
C ARG A 192 13.84 19.69 -5.72
N ASN A 193 13.37 18.45 -5.63
CA ASN A 193 12.20 18.08 -4.83
C ASN A 193 12.58 17.59 -3.42
N ARG A 194 13.86 17.70 -3.02
CA ARG A 194 14.30 17.22 -1.71
C ARG A 194 13.60 17.94 -0.56
N ARG A 195 13.48 19.27 -0.64
CA ARG A 195 12.75 20.07 0.36
C ARG A 195 11.27 19.69 0.47
N LEU A 196 10.65 19.35 -0.66
CA LEU A 196 9.25 18.88 -0.68
C LEU A 196 9.14 17.53 0.03
N ALA A 197 10.02 16.58 -0.27
CA ALA A 197 10.06 15.29 0.42
C ALA A 197 10.32 15.42 1.93
N ASP A 198 11.23 16.30 2.35
CA ASP A 198 11.47 16.55 3.77
C ASP A 198 10.23 17.16 4.44
N ALA A 199 9.52 18.08 3.78
CA ALA A 199 8.25 18.65 4.26
C ALA A 199 7.12 17.60 4.33
N MET A 200 7.05 16.67 3.38
CA MET A 200 6.12 15.53 3.43
C MET A 200 6.37 14.73 4.71
N ILE A 201 7.60 14.28 4.94
CA ILE A 201 7.94 13.46 6.11
C ILE A 201 7.62 14.20 7.42
N ALA A 202 7.97 15.48 7.51
CA ALA A 202 7.72 16.31 8.69
C ALA A 202 6.23 16.49 9.01
N THR A 203 5.36 16.33 8.02
CA THR A 203 3.91 16.50 8.16
C THR A 203 3.17 15.16 8.19
N GLY A 204 3.83 14.06 8.54
CA GLY A 204 3.20 12.75 8.70
C GLY A 204 2.85 12.06 7.37
N SER A 205 3.52 12.45 6.28
CA SER A 205 3.50 11.75 4.99
C SER A 205 4.72 10.81 4.88
N ALA A 206 4.85 10.08 3.77
CA ALA A 206 5.92 9.08 3.60
C ALA A 206 6.64 9.19 2.26
N VAL A 207 7.92 8.81 2.25
CA VAL A 207 8.74 8.61 1.06
C VAL A 207 9.31 7.21 1.11
N LEU A 208 9.16 6.44 0.04
CA LEU A 208 9.49 5.02 0.04
C LEU A 208 10.28 4.58 -1.19
N SER A 209 11.00 3.48 -1.07
CA SER A 209 11.79 2.89 -2.14
C SER A 209 11.90 1.38 -2.01
N GLU A 210 11.85 0.66 -3.13
CA GLU A 210 12.21 -0.76 -3.18
C GLU A 210 13.71 -1.00 -3.39
N PHE A 211 14.52 0.05 -3.55
CA PHE A 211 15.94 -0.08 -3.89
C PHE A 211 16.81 0.01 -2.63
N PRO A 212 18.02 -0.57 -2.66
CA PRO A 212 18.98 -0.37 -1.58
C PRO A 212 19.20 1.13 -1.31
N LEU A 213 19.43 1.51 -0.05
CA LEU A 213 19.46 2.91 0.41
C LEU A 213 20.40 3.81 -0.41
N ASP A 214 21.52 3.26 -0.86
CA ASP A 214 22.59 3.88 -1.63
C ASP A 214 22.43 3.77 -3.16
N ALA A 215 21.35 3.17 -3.66
CA ALA A 215 21.13 2.96 -5.09
C ALA A 215 20.89 4.29 -5.83
N GLY A 216 21.73 4.57 -6.83
CA GLY A 216 21.66 5.80 -7.63
C GLY A 216 20.51 5.85 -8.67
N PRO A 217 20.38 6.97 -9.39
CA PRO A 217 19.37 7.16 -10.42
C PRO A 217 19.72 6.43 -11.72
N THR A 218 19.32 5.16 -11.83
CA THR A 218 19.40 4.38 -13.07
C THR A 218 18.11 4.52 -13.88
N ALA A 219 18.22 4.78 -15.19
CA ALA A 219 17.06 5.03 -16.05
C ALA A 219 15.99 3.91 -16.01
N SER A 220 16.40 2.64 -15.92
CA SER A 220 15.52 1.48 -15.83
C SER A 220 14.77 1.37 -14.49
N ASN A 221 15.23 2.04 -13.44
CA ASN A 221 14.56 2.01 -12.14
C ASN A 221 13.25 2.81 -12.15
N PHE A 222 13.16 3.88 -12.96
CA PHE A 222 11.97 4.73 -12.96
C PHE A 222 10.72 4.03 -13.51
N PRO A 223 10.76 3.30 -14.65
CA PRO A 223 9.64 2.47 -15.07
C PRO A 223 9.30 1.37 -14.07
N ARG A 224 10.32 0.70 -13.49
CA ARG A 224 10.13 -0.38 -12.51
C ARG A 224 9.39 0.12 -11.26
N ARG A 225 9.77 1.30 -10.76
CA ARG A 225 9.14 1.96 -9.62
C ARG A 225 7.66 2.24 -9.83
N ASN A 226 7.23 2.56 -11.05
CA ASN A 226 5.86 2.99 -11.33
C ASN A 226 4.80 1.95 -10.97
N ARG A 227 5.13 0.66 -10.99
CA ARG A 227 4.21 -0.41 -10.55
C ARG A 227 3.85 -0.32 -9.07
N ILE A 228 4.70 0.28 -8.24
CA ILE A 228 4.45 0.50 -6.80
C ILE A 228 3.50 1.68 -6.64
N ILE A 229 3.63 2.74 -7.47
CA ILE A 229 2.71 3.87 -7.47
C ILE A 229 1.29 3.39 -7.77
N SER A 230 1.11 2.64 -8.86
CA SER A 230 -0.19 2.06 -9.21
C SER A 230 -0.61 0.97 -8.23
N GLY A 231 0.32 0.13 -7.76
CA GLY A 231 0.03 -0.98 -6.87
C GLY A 231 -0.48 -0.57 -5.48
N LEU A 232 -0.04 0.60 -4.99
CA LEU A 232 -0.54 1.20 -3.75
C LEU A 232 -1.89 1.91 -3.90
N SER A 233 -2.38 2.11 -5.13
CA SER A 233 -3.48 3.02 -5.41
C SER A 233 -4.74 2.28 -5.87
N LEU A 234 -5.90 2.84 -5.54
CA LEU A 234 -7.20 2.38 -6.04
C LEU A 234 -7.38 2.69 -7.53
N GLY A 235 -6.72 3.75 -7.99
CA GLY A 235 -6.69 4.15 -9.38
C GLY A 235 -5.60 5.19 -9.65
N VAL A 236 -5.37 5.46 -10.93
CA VAL A 236 -4.34 6.38 -11.42
C VAL A 236 -4.97 7.47 -12.27
N LEU A 237 -4.81 8.72 -11.86
CA LEU A 237 -5.16 9.91 -12.65
C LEU A 237 -3.94 10.42 -13.43
N VAL A 238 -4.06 10.41 -14.76
CA VAL A 238 -3.08 11.01 -15.67
C VAL A 238 -3.54 12.42 -16.04
N VAL A 239 -2.80 13.42 -15.57
CA VAL A 239 -3.20 14.84 -15.72
C VAL A 239 -2.76 15.41 -17.06
N GLU A 240 -1.50 15.21 -17.43
CA GLU A 240 -0.93 15.69 -18.70
C GLU A 240 0.13 14.70 -19.16
N ALA A 241 0.04 14.19 -20.38
CA ALA A 241 0.98 13.23 -20.92
C ALA A 241 1.07 13.33 -22.45
N SER A 242 2.30 13.44 -22.97
CA SER A 242 2.55 13.16 -24.39
C SER A 242 2.59 11.65 -24.64
N VAL A 243 2.53 11.23 -25.90
CA VAL A 243 2.57 9.80 -26.31
C VAL A 243 3.85 9.10 -25.85
N ALA A 244 4.97 9.83 -25.69
CA ALA A 244 6.24 9.28 -25.21
C ALA A 244 6.43 9.43 -23.69
N SER A 245 5.40 9.84 -22.95
CA SER A 245 5.53 10.10 -21.52
C SER A 245 5.64 8.81 -20.71
N GLY A 246 6.58 8.78 -19.76
CA GLY A 246 6.70 7.68 -18.80
C GLY A 246 5.49 7.50 -17.89
N SER A 247 4.62 8.51 -17.77
CA SER A 247 3.35 8.41 -17.03
C SER A 247 2.37 7.43 -17.67
N LEU A 248 2.45 7.22 -18.99
CA LEU A 248 1.63 6.22 -19.69
C LEU A 248 2.01 4.78 -19.30
N ILE A 249 3.26 4.56 -18.89
CA ILE A 249 3.68 3.27 -18.33
C ILE A 249 2.93 3.00 -17.02
N THR A 250 2.81 4.01 -16.15
CA THR A 250 2.04 3.87 -14.89
C THR A 250 0.57 3.55 -15.16
N ALA A 251 -0.06 4.22 -16.14
CA ALA A 251 -1.44 3.94 -16.52
C ALA A 251 -1.62 2.52 -17.07
N ARG A 252 -0.67 2.04 -17.89
CA ARG A 252 -0.69 0.66 -18.38
C ARG A 252 -0.56 -0.35 -17.25
N LEU A 253 0.40 -0.14 -16.34
CA LEU A 253 0.61 -1.00 -15.17
C LEU A 253 -0.62 -1.02 -14.25
N ALA A 254 -1.29 0.12 -14.09
CA ALA A 254 -2.53 0.22 -13.33
C ALA A 254 -3.63 -0.66 -13.92
N ALA A 255 -3.86 -0.58 -15.24
CA ALA A 255 -4.82 -1.44 -15.93
C ALA A 255 -4.45 -2.94 -15.81
N GLU A 256 -3.17 -3.29 -15.97
CA GLU A 256 -2.68 -4.66 -15.78
C GLU A 256 -2.89 -5.18 -14.34
N GLN A 257 -2.88 -4.28 -13.35
CA GLN A 257 -3.12 -4.57 -11.93
C GLN A 257 -4.61 -4.51 -11.55
N GLY A 258 -5.53 -4.29 -12.50
CA GLY A 258 -6.95 -4.15 -12.23
C GLY A 258 -7.31 -2.87 -11.46
N ARG A 259 -6.50 -1.82 -11.59
CA ARG A 259 -6.76 -0.49 -11.01
C ARG A 259 -7.45 0.41 -12.04
N GLU A 260 -8.32 1.29 -11.56
CA GLU A 260 -9.00 2.25 -12.42
C GLU A 260 -8.02 3.25 -13.03
N VAL A 261 -8.20 3.57 -14.30
CA VAL A 261 -7.36 4.53 -15.02
C VAL A 261 -8.21 5.72 -15.43
N TYR A 262 -7.79 6.90 -15.01
CA TYR A 262 -8.44 8.17 -15.29
C TYR A 262 -7.51 9.07 -16.10
N ALA A 263 -8.09 9.88 -16.98
CA ALA A 263 -7.32 10.84 -17.77
C ALA A 263 -8.05 12.18 -17.90
N ILE A 264 -7.32 13.26 -17.71
CA ILE A 264 -7.83 14.62 -17.91
C ILE A 264 -7.85 14.93 -19.41
N PRO A 265 -8.97 15.38 -19.99
CA PRO A 265 -9.01 15.81 -21.37
C PRO A 265 -8.26 17.15 -21.53
N GLY A 266 -7.73 17.38 -22.73
CA GLY A 266 -7.12 18.66 -23.08
C GLY A 266 -7.39 19.04 -24.54
N SER A 267 -6.96 20.23 -24.93
CA SER A 267 -7.06 20.69 -26.32
C SER A 267 -6.35 19.70 -27.26
N ILE A 268 -6.99 19.36 -28.38
CA ILE A 268 -6.39 18.51 -29.44
C ILE A 268 -5.13 19.14 -30.07
N HIS A 269 -4.97 20.45 -29.92
CA HIS A 269 -3.79 21.18 -30.38
C HIS A 269 -2.64 21.18 -29.36
N HIS A 270 -2.90 20.77 -28.12
CA HIS A 270 -1.88 20.69 -27.08
C HIS A 270 -1.14 19.33 -27.16
N PRO A 271 0.17 19.29 -27.46
CA PRO A 271 0.90 18.03 -27.59
C PRO A 271 0.92 17.19 -26.30
N GLY A 272 0.84 17.84 -25.13
CA GLY A 272 0.76 17.19 -23.83
C GLY A 272 -0.60 16.57 -23.50
N ALA A 273 -1.62 16.73 -24.35
CA ALA A 273 -2.93 16.09 -24.17
C ALA A 273 -3.05 14.76 -24.94
N LYS A 274 -2.18 14.53 -25.94
CA LYS A 274 -2.30 13.39 -26.86
C LYS A 274 -2.22 12.02 -26.16
N GLY A 275 -1.41 11.90 -25.11
CA GLY A 275 -1.33 10.67 -24.31
C GLY A 275 -2.60 10.43 -23.50
N CYS A 276 -3.15 11.48 -22.88
CA CYS A 276 -4.44 11.39 -22.18
C CYS A 276 -5.57 11.00 -23.15
N HIS A 277 -5.63 11.60 -24.34
CA HIS A 277 -6.61 11.22 -25.37
C HIS A 277 -6.46 9.77 -25.81
N GLN A 278 -5.23 9.26 -25.91
CA GLN A 278 -5.00 7.86 -26.23
C GLN A 278 -5.53 6.96 -25.12
N LEU A 279 -5.22 7.25 -23.85
CA LEU A 279 -5.76 6.49 -22.72
C LEU A 279 -7.29 6.45 -22.72
N ILE A 280 -7.95 7.59 -22.99
CA ILE A 280 -9.41 7.66 -23.06
C ILE A 280 -9.95 6.75 -24.18
N ARG A 281 -9.30 6.74 -25.35
CA ARG A 281 -9.67 5.81 -26.44
C ARG A 281 -9.43 4.35 -26.09
N ASP A 282 -8.44 4.07 -25.26
CA ASP A 282 -8.10 2.73 -24.78
C ASP A 282 -8.97 2.28 -23.59
N GLY A 283 -9.93 3.11 -23.16
CA GLY A 283 -10.92 2.77 -22.14
C GLY A 283 -10.72 3.44 -20.77
N ALA A 284 -9.75 4.34 -20.62
CA ALA A 284 -9.63 5.15 -19.41
C ALA A 284 -10.83 6.09 -19.26
N VAL A 285 -11.27 6.30 -18.01
CA VAL A 285 -12.38 7.21 -17.69
C VAL A 285 -11.93 8.65 -17.89
N LEU A 286 -12.69 9.40 -18.70
CA LEU A 286 -12.49 10.83 -18.88
C LEU A 286 -12.93 11.57 -17.61
N VAL A 287 -12.03 12.38 -17.06
CA VAL A 287 -12.27 13.09 -15.80
C VAL A 287 -12.20 14.60 -16.00
N GLU A 288 -13.27 15.29 -15.62
CA GLU A 288 -13.34 16.76 -15.59
C GLU A 288 -13.49 17.28 -14.16
N THR A 289 -14.09 16.47 -13.28
CA THR A 289 -14.29 16.79 -11.87
C THR A 289 -13.96 15.59 -10.98
N ILE A 290 -13.77 15.83 -9.69
CA ILE A 290 -13.50 14.79 -8.69
C ILE A 290 -14.64 13.76 -8.60
N GLU A 291 -15.89 14.17 -8.84
CA GLU A 291 -17.06 13.30 -8.77
C GLU A 291 -16.96 12.11 -9.73
N HIS A 292 -16.40 12.29 -10.93
CA HIS A 292 -16.18 11.17 -11.87
C HIS A 292 -15.26 10.09 -11.29
N ILE A 293 -14.27 10.48 -10.48
CA ILE A 293 -13.38 9.54 -9.79
C ILE A 293 -14.14 8.85 -8.66
N LEU A 294 -14.87 9.63 -7.84
CA LEU A 294 -15.59 9.09 -6.70
C LEU A 294 -16.72 8.13 -7.12
N GLU A 295 -17.39 8.40 -8.23
CA GLU A 295 -18.44 7.54 -8.79
C GLU A 295 -17.91 6.15 -9.17
N ALA A 296 -16.77 6.09 -9.85
CA ALA A 296 -16.10 4.84 -10.17
C ALA A 296 -15.63 4.10 -8.91
N LEU A 297 -15.28 4.83 -7.84
CA LEU A 297 -14.86 4.27 -6.56
C LEU A 297 -16.01 3.98 -5.58
N ARG A 298 -17.29 4.20 -5.91
CA ARG A 298 -18.41 3.91 -5.00
C ARG A 298 -18.47 2.45 -4.55
N GLY A 299 -18.00 1.51 -5.38
CA GLY A 299 -17.84 0.11 -4.99
C GLY A 299 -16.82 -0.11 -3.87
N TRP A 300 -15.79 0.74 -3.78
CA TRP A 300 -14.79 0.72 -2.71
C TRP A 300 -15.29 1.35 -1.41
N GLN A 301 -16.22 2.32 -1.49
CA GLN A 301 -16.88 2.88 -0.29
C GLN A 301 -17.78 1.86 0.42
N GLN A 302 -18.17 0.77 -0.26
CA GLN A 302 -18.94 -0.32 0.31
C GLN A 302 -18.08 -1.46 0.90
N LEU A 303 -16.75 -1.35 0.87
CA LEU A 303 -15.93 -2.19 1.74
C LEU A 303 -16.29 -1.80 3.18
N PRO A 304 -16.70 -2.75 4.03
CA PRO A 304 -16.98 -2.41 5.41
C PRO A 304 -15.71 -1.81 5.98
N LEU A 305 -15.77 -0.53 6.34
CA LEU A 305 -14.86 0.04 7.32
C LEU A 305 -14.78 -1.03 8.41
N SER A 306 -13.60 -1.61 8.60
CA SER A 306 -13.35 -2.48 9.73
C SER A 306 -13.55 -1.59 10.96
N THR A 307 -14.80 -1.54 11.42
CA THR A 307 -15.16 -0.94 12.68
C THR A 307 -14.46 -1.82 13.70
N ALA A 308 -13.47 -1.18 14.31
CA ALA A 308 -12.79 -1.57 15.53
C ALA A 308 -13.45 -2.73 16.28
N THR A 309 -12.64 -3.74 16.60
CA THR A 309 -12.78 -4.74 17.67
C THR A 309 -14.19 -4.85 18.29
N PRO A 310 -14.90 -5.99 18.15
CA PRO A 310 -16.16 -6.13 18.85
C PRO A 310 -15.91 -6.00 20.35
N ALA A 311 -16.50 -4.97 20.96
CA ALA A 311 -16.71 -4.91 22.38
C ALA A 311 -17.28 -6.25 22.83
N VAL A 312 -16.70 -6.82 23.89
CA VAL A 312 -17.02 -8.12 24.48
C VAL A 312 -18.52 -8.43 24.32
N THR A 313 -18.85 -9.28 23.36
CA THR A 313 -20.25 -9.55 23.02
C THR A 313 -20.80 -10.46 24.12
N HIS A 314 -21.85 -10.02 24.81
CA HIS A 314 -22.44 -10.76 25.92
C HIS A 314 -22.82 -12.19 25.45
N PRO A 315 -22.47 -13.27 26.17
CA PRO A 315 -22.68 -14.65 25.70
C PRO A 315 -24.12 -14.96 25.29
N LEU A 316 -25.12 -14.38 25.98
CA LEU A 316 -26.53 -14.56 25.61
C LEU A 316 -26.91 -13.82 24.32
N LEU A 317 -26.30 -12.67 24.02
CA LEU A 317 -26.55 -11.94 22.77
C LEU A 317 -26.06 -12.73 21.56
N MET A 318 -24.91 -13.41 21.68
CA MET A 318 -24.40 -14.29 20.62
C MET A 318 -25.39 -15.41 20.29
N LEU A 319 -25.99 -16.02 21.31
CA LEU A 319 -27.02 -17.05 21.13
C LEU A 319 -28.29 -16.47 20.50
N LEU A 320 -28.73 -15.30 20.96
CA LEU A 320 -29.93 -14.61 20.45
C LEU A 320 -29.78 -14.07 19.02
N HIS A 321 -28.56 -13.73 18.61
CA HIS A 321 -28.27 -13.40 17.21
C HIS A 321 -28.30 -14.63 16.30
N ALA A 322 -28.02 -15.83 16.83
CA ALA A 322 -28.10 -17.07 16.06
C ALA A 322 -29.54 -17.52 15.86
N ALA A 323 -30.38 -17.45 16.90
CA ALA A 323 -31.82 -17.74 16.81
C ALA A 323 -32.60 -17.16 18.01
N PRO A 324 -33.92 -16.97 17.90
CA PRO A 324 -34.77 -16.65 19.05
C PRO A 324 -34.86 -17.85 20.02
N HIS A 325 -34.72 -17.60 21.32
CA HIS A 325 -34.69 -18.64 22.36
C HIS A 325 -35.64 -18.31 23.53
N THR A 326 -36.11 -19.33 24.25
CA THR A 326 -36.73 -19.10 25.58
C THR A 326 -35.65 -18.94 26.65
N SER A 327 -36.01 -18.41 27.82
CA SER A 327 -35.11 -18.28 28.97
C SER A 327 -34.53 -19.63 29.41
N GLU A 328 -35.30 -20.70 29.33
CA GLU A 328 -34.88 -22.06 29.69
C GLU A 328 -33.90 -22.62 28.66
N ALA A 329 -34.16 -22.41 27.36
CA ALA A 329 -33.26 -22.83 26.30
C ALA A 329 -31.90 -22.12 26.39
N LEU A 330 -31.90 -20.82 26.72
CA LEU A 330 -30.67 -20.06 26.98
C LEU A 330 -29.92 -20.57 28.21
N SER A 331 -30.62 -20.92 29.29
CA SER A 331 -30.02 -21.51 30.49
C SER A 331 -29.30 -22.82 30.18
N VAL A 332 -29.93 -23.71 29.41
CA VAL A 332 -29.32 -24.98 28.99
C VAL A 332 -28.11 -24.73 28.08
N THR A 333 -28.24 -23.86 27.08
CA THR A 333 -27.21 -23.66 26.04
C THR A 333 -26.00 -22.88 26.56
N SER A 334 -26.22 -21.89 27.44
CA SER A 334 -25.14 -21.09 28.05
C SER A 334 -24.50 -21.75 29.27
N GLY A 335 -25.12 -22.79 29.83
CA GLY A 335 -24.72 -23.41 31.09
C GLY A 335 -24.94 -22.52 32.32
N TRP A 336 -25.68 -21.42 32.20
CA TRP A 336 -25.98 -20.51 33.31
C TRP A 336 -27.24 -20.94 34.03
N ALA A 337 -27.28 -20.77 35.36
CA ALA A 337 -28.50 -20.97 36.13
C ALA A 337 -29.60 -20.00 35.67
N LEU A 338 -30.85 -20.48 35.59
CA LEU A 338 -31.98 -19.69 35.09
C LEU A 338 -32.13 -18.30 35.74
N PRO A 339 -31.94 -18.12 37.06
CA PRO A 339 -31.99 -16.78 37.67
C PRO A 339 -30.94 -15.81 37.12
N LYS A 340 -29.74 -16.32 36.80
CA LYS A 340 -28.65 -15.51 36.21
C LYS A 340 -28.95 -15.14 34.76
N VAL A 341 -29.58 -16.04 34.00
CA VAL A 341 -30.03 -15.77 32.63
C VAL A 341 -31.12 -14.71 32.62
N LEU A 342 -32.11 -14.81 33.51
CA LEU A 342 -33.20 -13.84 33.60
C LEU A 342 -32.67 -12.45 33.96
N ALA A 343 -31.78 -12.33 34.96
CA ALA A 343 -31.17 -11.06 35.32
C ALA A 343 -30.41 -10.41 34.14
N ALA A 344 -29.60 -11.20 33.44
CA ALA A 344 -28.84 -10.69 32.29
C ALA A 344 -29.73 -10.32 31.10
N LEU A 345 -30.84 -11.06 30.86
CA LEU A 345 -31.80 -10.71 29.80
C LEU A 345 -32.55 -9.42 30.13
N THR A 346 -32.90 -9.20 31.41
CA THR A 346 -33.50 -7.93 31.84
C THR A 346 -32.56 -6.75 31.64
N GLU A 347 -31.26 -6.89 31.97
CA GLU A 347 -30.26 -5.86 31.69
C GLU A 347 -30.17 -5.56 30.18
N LEU A 348 -30.10 -6.60 29.34
CA LEU A 348 -30.04 -6.47 27.89
C LEU A 348 -31.32 -5.86 27.29
N GLU A 349 -32.48 -6.11 27.90
CA GLU A 349 -33.75 -5.49 27.50
C GLU A 349 -33.80 -4.01 27.85
N MET A 350 -33.35 -3.65 29.06
CA MET A 350 -33.23 -2.26 29.49
C MET A 350 -32.26 -1.47 28.61
N ASP A 351 -31.17 -2.10 28.19
CA ASP A 351 -30.19 -1.54 27.24
C ASP A 351 -30.71 -1.51 25.79
N GLY A 352 -31.90 -2.03 25.52
CA GLY A 352 -32.51 -2.07 24.19
C GLY A 352 -31.84 -3.06 23.22
N ARG A 353 -31.00 -3.97 23.72
CA ARG A 353 -30.21 -4.93 22.94
C ARG A 353 -30.91 -6.27 22.78
N ALA A 354 -31.90 -6.58 23.62
CA ALA A 354 -32.78 -7.74 23.48
C ALA A 354 -34.25 -7.34 23.70
N VAL A 355 -35.19 -8.17 23.26
CA VAL A 355 -36.62 -7.99 23.53
C VAL A 355 -37.29 -9.34 23.74
N CYS A 356 -38.24 -9.41 24.67
CA CYS A 356 -39.09 -10.58 24.86
C CYS A 356 -40.43 -10.42 24.11
N GLU A 357 -40.68 -11.28 23.12
CA GLU A 357 -41.95 -11.34 22.39
C GLU A 357 -42.53 -12.76 22.45
N SER A 358 -43.79 -12.88 22.89
CA SER A 358 -44.51 -14.16 22.96
C SER A 358 -43.75 -15.28 23.70
N GLY A 359 -43.01 -14.93 24.76
CA GLY A 359 -42.24 -15.88 25.57
C GLY A 359 -40.89 -16.30 24.97
N ARG A 360 -40.42 -15.62 23.92
CA ARG A 360 -39.08 -15.80 23.34
C ARG A 360 -38.31 -14.50 23.33
N TRP A 361 -37.01 -14.62 23.50
CA TRP A 361 -36.06 -13.53 23.45
C TRP A 361 -35.47 -13.41 22.04
N PHE A 362 -35.31 -12.16 21.59
CA PHE A 362 -34.74 -11.80 20.30
C PHE A 362 -33.62 -10.79 20.53
N ALA A 363 -32.53 -10.88 19.77
CA ALA A 363 -31.52 -9.82 19.73
C ALA A 363 -32.02 -8.66 18.85
N ARG A 364 -31.84 -7.42 19.31
CA ARG A 364 -32.06 -6.23 18.48
C ARG A 364 -30.75 -5.85 17.79
N VAL A 365 -30.82 -5.63 16.48
CA VAL A 365 -29.69 -5.11 15.71
C VAL A 365 -29.61 -3.61 15.99
N SER A 366 -28.53 -3.18 16.63
CA SER A 366 -28.20 -1.76 16.84
C SER A 366 -27.68 -1.10 15.58
#